data_AF-A0A2I2MAU3-F1
#
_entry.id   AF-A0A2I2MAU3-F1
#
_cell.length_a   1.000
_cell.length_b   1.000
_cell.length_c   1.000
_cell.angle_alpha   90.00
_cell.angle_beta   90.00
_cell.angle_gamma   90.00
#
_symmetry.space_group_name_H-M   'P 1'
#
loop_
_entity.id
_entity.type
_entity.pdbx_description
1 polymer ?
#
loop_
_entity_poly.entity_id
_entity_poly.type
_entity_poly.pdbx_seq_one_letter_code
_entity_poly.pdbx_strand_id
1 'polypeptide(L)'
;MEDKKNKNILISLKEAEVLIFNHYLSIEKSRLDITNIKGALAVRLFIDKENLIDFEGNYIILFTSVNLFEIPEKDETLFKNHYKIPKGLLKLNKRKVRDTKEGSQMNILPKDDFDIEKYRNLRNALFGVYNSGYLMSSVKSYKATSTKVLQGFNSLSDFKKQFIKEVLKESKFPLLKVKIDKFVTNNFYRVVWWGKFIGDNYLSKMNLEEEDVKSVKDWLRGFLNFDDIEHLNRQLLDIPNELSEEIDFLLGYYFSAIYLERFKAEDTFFRRLYDSLKYENKEKMFSWISFFTSIFNPKLSSLYFVKSLQEETFKLECLAFELTQNNLEFVLKNKYHINDKKIAKQPLIIEYLTLKEGATKVEPQIIELEEAKAVYENNLFKDKWQTIGLETSEFESSDVIENSCYFVENKFNLELNSSIKNKYITFYIDENSKSIEKLKELKFKVKTPDKLLDISKKVLVGFIELGETPKLLHIYETYFRERIVNKFEKILFVLLVDLASEELQSLDFNKKLKSREGDLKQLFGEKVELVVKNKRTKNDTEIKRSLRNVLKKYNPKQIEVIDENFDNEQACWLIDSNPAYFIEDKNKKYYSFFNNHTK
;
A
#
# COMPACT_ATOMS: atom_id res chain seq x y z
N MET A 1 16.23 -31.90 0.13
CA MET A 1 17.00 -31.77 1.39
C MET A 1 17.02 -30.29 1.79
N GLU A 2 15.93 -29.72 2.29
CA GLU A 2 15.84 -28.26 2.53
C GLU A 2 15.20 -27.83 3.86
N ASP A 3 14.82 -28.75 4.76
CA ASP A 3 14.09 -28.39 6.00
C ASP A 3 14.97 -28.02 7.22
N LYS A 4 16.28 -27.78 7.05
CA LYS A 4 17.22 -27.56 8.19
C LYS A 4 17.52 -26.10 8.55
N LYS A 5 16.91 -25.09 7.91
CA LYS A 5 17.22 -23.66 8.20
C LYS A 5 16.27 -22.97 9.18
N ASN A 6 15.03 -23.44 9.31
CA ASN A 6 14.01 -22.73 10.11
C ASN A 6 13.86 -23.38 11.49
N LYS A 7 13.94 -22.56 12.55
CA LYS A 7 13.59 -22.94 13.92
C LYS A 7 12.13 -22.56 14.19
N ASN A 8 11.44 -23.46 14.88
CA ASN A 8 10.09 -23.24 15.37
C ASN A 8 10.14 -22.91 16.86
N ILE A 9 9.65 -21.74 17.24
CA ILE A 9 9.66 -21.29 18.63
C ILE A 9 8.23 -21.19 19.13
N LEU A 10 7.95 -21.84 20.25
CA LEU A 10 6.63 -21.82 20.88
C LEU A 10 6.56 -20.72 21.95
N ILE A 11 5.57 -19.84 21.80
CA ILE A 11 5.32 -18.72 22.70
C ILE A 11 3.83 -18.66 23.09
N SER A 12 3.56 -18.00 24.20
CA SER A 12 2.23 -17.66 24.68
C SER A 12 1.63 -16.49 23.92
N LEU A 13 0.32 -16.28 24.06
CA LEU A 13 -0.35 -15.10 23.51
C LEU A 13 0.21 -13.80 24.09
N LYS A 14 0.57 -13.79 25.39
CA LYS A 14 1.18 -12.62 26.05
C LYS A 14 2.58 -12.32 25.50
N GLU A 15 3.40 -13.33 25.26
CA GLU A 15 4.71 -13.16 24.61
C GLU A 15 4.56 -12.67 23.16
N ALA A 16 3.54 -13.16 22.43
CA ALA A 16 3.25 -12.68 21.09
C ALA A 16 2.85 -11.20 21.09
N GLU A 17 2.01 -10.79 22.04
CA GLU A 17 1.65 -9.38 22.24
C GLU A 17 2.87 -8.51 22.53
N VAL A 18 3.75 -8.96 23.45
CA VAL A 18 5.01 -8.27 23.76
C VAL A 18 5.89 -8.16 22.51
N LEU A 19 6.09 -9.24 21.77
CA LEU A 19 6.89 -9.22 20.54
C LEU A 19 6.32 -8.26 19.50
N ILE A 20 4.99 -8.22 19.34
CA ILE A 20 4.33 -7.39 18.34
C ILE A 20 4.43 -5.89 18.70
N PHE A 21 4.14 -5.52 19.95
CA PHE A 21 4.11 -4.11 20.34
C PHE A 21 5.48 -3.54 20.71
N ASN A 22 6.36 -4.36 21.28
CA ASN A 22 7.71 -3.92 21.66
C ASN A 22 8.76 -4.21 20.59
N HIS A 23 8.43 -5.03 19.59
CA HIS A 23 9.36 -5.52 18.57
C HIS A 23 10.56 -6.29 19.12
N TYR A 24 10.40 -6.84 20.32
CA TYR A 24 11.45 -7.49 21.08
C TYR A 24 10.81 -8.53 22.00
N LEU A 25 11.41 -9.71 22.05
CA LEU A 25 11.07 -10.76 23.01
C LEU A 25 12.34 -11.50 23.44
N SER A 26 12.52 -11.62 24.75
CA SER A 26 13.59 -12.39 25.38
C SER A 26 13.01 -13.70 25.90
N ILE A 27 13.59 -14.83 25.48
CA ILE A 27 13.18 -16.16 25.94
C ILE A 27 14.38 -16.98 26.42
N GLU A 28 14.20 -17.82 27.44
CA GLU A 28 15.27 -18.72 27.88
C GLU A 28 15.66 -19.71 26.78
N LYS A 29 16.96 -20.04 26.67
CA LYS A 29 17.45 -20.98 25.66
C LYS A 29 16.82 -22.37 25.77
N SER A 30 16.49 -22.80 26.99
CA SER A 30 15.78 -24.05 27.31
C SER A 30 14.44 -24.19 26.54
N ARG A 31 13.83 -23.07 26.15
CA ARG A 31 12.55 -23.03 25.41
C ARG A 31 12.65 -23.58 23.99
N LEU A 32 13.85 -23.62 23.39
CA LEU A 32 14.03 -24.18 22.05
C LEU A 32 13.87 -25.70 22.01
N ASP A 33 13.99 -26.38 23.16
CA ASP A 33 13.82 -27.84 23.25
C ASP A 33 12.33 -28.24 23.33
N ILE A 34 11.42 -27.28 23.49
CA ILE A 34 9.98 -27.51 23.50
C ILE A 34 9.47 -27.67 22.06
N THR A 35 9.34 -28.92 21.62
CA THR A 35 8.87 -29.24 20.27
C THR A 35 7.34 -29.37 20.14
N ASN A 36 6.65 -29.58 21.26
CA ASN A 36 5.19 -29.79 21.30
C ASN A 36 4.44 -28.63 21.97
N ILE A 37 3.38 -28.17 21.32
CA ILE A 37 2.45 -27.14 21.83
C ILE A 37 1.83 -27.63 23.14
N LYS A 38 2.18 -26.98 24.25
CA LYS A 38 1.56 -27.13 25.57
C LYS A 38 0.61 -25.95 25.78
N GLY A 39 -0.54 -26.13 26.43
CA GLY A 39 -1.67 -25.19 26.42
C GLY A 39 -1.35 -23.69 26.56
N ALA A 40 -0.36 -23.31 27.38
CA ALA A 40 0.06 -21.91 27.53
C ALA A 40 0.83 -21.33 26.31
N LEU A 41 1.44 -22.17 25.47
CA LEU A 41 2.28 -21.82 24.32
C LEU A 41 1.53 -22.03 23.00
N ALA A 42 0.46 -21.26 22.82
CA ALA A 42 -0.50 -21.41 21.74
C ALA A 42 0.02 -20.93 20.37
N VAL A 43 1.09 -20.12 20.33
CA VAL A 43 1.60 -19.48 19.12
C VAL A 43 2.95 -20.09 18.74
N ARG A 44 3.12 -20.42 17.47
CA ARG A 44 4.40 -20.88 16.92
C ARG A 44 4.98 -19.83 15.98
N LEU A 45 6.20 -19.39 16.26
CA LEU A 45 6.98 -18.52 15.38
C LEU A 45 7.85 -19.38 14.45
N PHE A 46 7.90 -19.01 13.17
CA PHE A 46 8.88 -19.52 12.22
C PHE A 46 9.98 -18.47 12.05
N ILE A 47 11.22 -18.83 12.38
CA ILE A 47 12.37 -17.93 12.37
C ILE A 47 13.56 -18.66 11.76
N ASP A 48 14.34 -18.00 10.92
CA ASP A 48 15.59 -18.56 10.43
C ASP A 48 16.60 -18.65 11.57
N LYS A 49 17.26 -19.80 11.72
CA LYS A 49 18.15 -20.06 12.87
C LYS A 49 19.25 -19.00 13.04
N GLU A 50 19.72 -18.42 11.93
CA GLU A 50 20.74 -17.37 11.88
C GLU A 50 20.26 -16.00 12.39
N ASN A 51 18.94 -15.80 12.49
CA ASN A 51 18.35 -14.55 12.96
C ASN A 51 18.03 -14.56 14.47
N LEU A 52 18.39 -15.63 15.18
CA LEU A 52 18.28 -15.69 16.65
C LEU A 52 19.55 -15.11 17.28
N ILE A 53 19.35 -14.14 18.16
CA ILE A 53 20.47 -13.46 18.83
C ILE A 53 20.65 -14.09 20.22
N ASP A 54 21.83 -14.65 20.47
CA ASP A 54 22.22 -15.15 21.79
C ASP A 54 22.63 -13.97 22.69
N PHE A 55 21.97 -13.79 23.83
CA PHE A 55 22.29 -12.74 24.80
C PHE A 55 22.06 -13.22 26.23
N GLU A 56 23.11 -13.19 27.06
CA GLU A 56 23.05 -13.45 28.52
C GLU A 56 22.26 -14.70 28.95
N GLY A 57 22.38 -15.81 28.21
CA GLY A 57 21.68 -17.05 28.54
C GLY A 57 20.24 -17.13 28.00
N ASN A 58 19.77 -16.10 27.32
CA ASN A 58 18.51 -16.02 26.58
C ASN A 58 18.72 -15.97 25.06
N TYR A 59 17.65 -16.25 24.31
CA TYR A 59 17.50 -15.88 22.91
C TYR A 59 16.65 -14.63 22.80
N ILE A 60 17.17 -13.64 22.08
CA ILE A 60 16.44 -12.46 21.68
C ILE A 60 15.82 -12.70 20.30
N ILE A 61 14.52 -12.43 20.23
CA ILE A 61 13.72 -12.45 19.02
C ILE A 61 13.33 -11.01 18.70
N LEU A 62 13.84 -10.51 17.58
CA LEU A 62 13.44 -9.22 17.01
C LEU A 62 12.30 -9.45 16.01
N PHE A 63 11.39 -8.49 15.88
CA PHE A 63 10.17 -8.71 15.11
C PHE A 63 10.43 -9.03 13.62
N THR A 64 11.40 -8.38 12.98
CA THR A 64 11.71 -8.61 11.56
C THR A 64 12.36 -9.97 11.30
N SER A 65 12.81 -10.68 12.34
CA SER A 65 13.27 -12.07 12.23
C SER A 65 12.13 -13.08 12.02
N VAL A 66 10.89 -12.69 12.33
CA VAL A 66 9.73 -13.58 12.25
C VAL A 66 9.23 -13.68 10.81
N ASN A 67 9.33 -14.89 10.26
CA ASN A 67 8.83 -15.20 8.92
C ASN A 67 7.31 -15.43 8.93
N LEU A 68 6.78 -16.04 10.01
CA LEU A 68 5.38 -16.43 10.10
C LEU A 68 4.96 -16.68 11.56
N PHE A 69 3.73 -16.32 11.90
CA PHE A 69 3.02 -16.71 13.12
C PHE A 69 2.00 -17.80 12.77
N GLU A 70 2.17 -19.00 13.32
CA GLU A 70 1.10 -20.01 13.34
C GLU A 70 0.29 -19.87 14.63
N ILE A 71 -1.01 -19.58 14.47
CA ILE A 71 -1.94 -19.23 15.55
C ILE A 71 -3.19 -20.12 15.53
N PRO A 72 -3.89 -20.28 16.67
CA PRO A 72 -5.20 -20.95 16.69
C PRO A 72 -6.23 -20.18 15.87
N GLU A 73 -7.14 -20.88 15.17
CA GLU A 73 -8.22 -20.26 14.37
C GLU A 73 -9.08 -19.28 15.19
N LYS A 74 -9.33 -19.58 16.48
CA LYS A 74 -10.11 -18.70 17.37
C LYS A 74 -9.47 -17.33 17.61
N ASP A 75 -8.16 -17.22 17.45
CA ASP A 75 -7.39 -15.99 17.73
C ASP A 75 -7.13 -15.18 16.45
N GLU A 76 -7.64 -15.62 15.29
CA GLU A 76 -7.46 -14.93 14.00
C GLU A 76 -7.88 -13.46 14.05
N THR A 77 -9.05 -13.18 14.65
CA THR A 77 -9.58 -11.82 14.78
C THR A 77 -8.68 -10.94 15.64
N LEU A 78 -8.10 -11.49 16.72
CA LEU A 78 -7.17 -10.78 17.59
C LEU A 78 -5.92 -10.35 16.80
N PHE A 79 -5.28 -11.29 16.10
CA PHE A 79 -4.07 -10.99 15.34
C PHE A 79 -4.32 -10.05 14.16
N LYS A 80 -5.43 -10.21 13.43
CA LYS A 80 -5.73 -9.39 12.25
C LYS A 80 -6.22 -7.99 12.62
N ASN A 81 -7.14 -7.88 13.58
CA ASN A 81 -7.84 -6.61 13.82
C ASN A 81 -7.22 -5.80 14.97
N HIS A 82 -6.80 -6.48 16.04
CA HIS A 82 -6.23 -5.81 17.21
C HIS A 82 -4.73 -5.58 17.04
N TYR A 83 -3.98 -6.65 16.74
CA TYR A 83 -2.53 -6.57 16.51
C TYR A 83 -2.15 -6.08 15.11
N LYS A 84 -3.11 -6.03 14.17
CA LYS A 84 -2.92 -5.55 12.78
C LYS A 84 -1.82 -6.31 12.01
N ILE A 85 -1.67 -7.61 12.27
CA ILE A 85 -0.70 -8.47 11.57
C ILE A 85 -1.21 -8.79 10.16
N PRO A 86 -0.42 -8.55 9.10
CA PRO A 86 -0.80 -8.89 7.73
C PRO A 86 -1.07 -10.38 7.55
N LYS A 87 -2.02 -10.74 6.68
CA LYS A 87 -2.42 -12.16 6.49
C LYS A 87 -1.26 -13.04 6.04
N GLY A 88 -0.31 -12.51 5.28
CA GLY A 88 0.88 -13.24 4.83
C GLY A 88 1.84 -13.63 5.93
N LEU A 89 1.75 -13.00 7.10
CA LEU A 89 2.50 -13.41 8.29
C LEU A 89 1.70 -14.37 9.18
N LEU A 90 0.48 -14.77 8.80
CA LEU A 90 -0.39 -15.62 9.62
C LEU A 90 -0.63 -16.97 8.96
N LYS A 91 -0.55 -18.02 9.76
CA LYS A 91 -0.98 -19.38 9.41
C LYS A 91 -1.93 -19.89 10.48
N LEU A 92 -3.10 -20.36 10.07
CA LEU A 92 -4.09 -20.86 11.02
C LEU A 92 -3.86 -22.35 11.30
N ASN A 93 -4.01 -22.72 12.57
CA ASN A 93 -3.97 -24.10 13.02
C ASN A 93 -5.35 -24.52 13.55
N LYS A 94 -5.86 -25.64 13.04
CA LYS A 94 -7.15 -26.25 13.41
C LYS A 94 -7.18 -26.89 14.81
N ARG A 95 -6.03 -27.01 15.48
CA ARG A 95 -5.95 -27.71 16.77
C ARG A 95 -6.59 -26.89 17.88
N LYS A 96 -7.48 -27.53 18.66
CA LYS A 96 -7.98 -26.99 19.93
C LYS A 96 -6.84 -26.99 20.95
N VAL A 97 -6.34 -25.81 21.29
CA VAL A 97 -5.40 -25.65 22.42
C VAL A 97 -6.14 -26.08 23.69
N ARG A 98 -5.58 -27.02 24.46
CA ARG A 98 -6.17 -27.44 25.75
C ARG A 98 -5.99 -26.32 26.77
N ASP A 99 -7.07 -25.91 27.41
CA ASP A 99 -7.00 -24.94 28.51
C ASP A 99 -6.10 -25.49 29.63
N THR A 100 -5.11 -24.70 30.03
CA THR A 100 -4.32 -24.96 31.21
C THR A 100 -5.17 -24.73 32.45
N LYS A 101 -5.06 -25.61 33.46
CA LYS A 101 -5.69 -25.41 34.77
C LYS A 101 -5.31 -24.05 35.35
N GLU A 102 -6.28 -23.30 35.84
CA GLU A 102 -6.06 -22.07 36.60
C GLU A 102 -5.05 -22.35 37.72
N GLY A 103 -3.93 -21.62 37.72
CA GLY A 103 -2.85 -21.77 38.70
C GLY A 103 -1.48 -22.18 38.12
N SER A 104 -1.39 -22.70 36.89
CA SER A 104 -0.10 -22.91 36.22
C SER A 104 0.35 -21.65 35.46
N GLN A 105 0.49 -20.53 36.17
CA GLN A 105 1.15 -19.36 35.60
C GLN A 105 2.65 -19.69 35.50
N MET A 106 3.14 -19.97 34.30
CA MET A 106 4.57 -19.83 34.08
C MET A 106 4.88 -18.33 34.30
N ASN A 107 5.88 -18.03 35.12
CA ASN A 107 6.47 -16.69 35.18
C ASN A 107 7.21 -16.48 33.85
N ILE A 108 6.48 -15.99 32.85
CA ILE A 108 6.89 -16.03 31.43
C ILE A 108 7.81 -14.88 31.04
N LEU A 109 7.94 -13.83 31.85
CA LEU A 109 8.74 -12.67 31.48
C LEU A 109 9.93 -12.54 32.43
N PRO A 110 11.18 -12.66 31.93
CA PRO A 110 12.32 -12.14 32.64
C PRO A 110 12.07 -10.65 32.93
N LYS A 111 12.44 -10.19 34.13
CA LYS A 111 12.66 -8.76 34.35
C LYS A 111 13.98 -8.41 33.67
N ASP A 112 13.95 -8.18 32.37
CA ASP A 112 15.09 -7.59 31.67
C ASP A 112 15.10 -6.09 31.97
N ASP A 113 16.22 -5.58 32.49
CA ASP A 113 16.49 -4.14 32.68
C ASP A 113 16.74 -3.41 31.33
N PHE A 114 16.30 -4.02 30.22
CA PHE A 114 16.47 -3.46 28.89
C PHE A 114 15.51 -2.29 28.66
N ASP A 115 16.06 -1.16 28.22
CA ASP A 115 15.30 0.04 27.91
C ASP A 115 14.52 -0.12 26.58
N ILE A 116 13.35 -0.74 26.67
CA ILE A 116 12.46 -1.01 25.53
C ILE A 116 12.02 0.30 24.85
N GLU A 117 11.78 1.37 25.60
CA GLU A 117 11.33 2.63 25.02
C GLU A 117 12.43 3.24 24.16
N LYS A 118 13.66 3.30 24.67
CA LYS A 118 14.82 3.76 23.91
C LYS A 118 15.10 2.91 22.68
N TYR A 119 14.99 1.58 22.81
CA TYR A 119 15.10 0.66 21.68
C TYR A 119 14.07 0.95 20.59
N ARG A 120 12.79 1.08 20.96
CA ARG A 120 11.71 1.37 20.01
C ARG A 120 11.91 2.71 19.32
N ASN A 121 12.33 3.73 20.06
CA ASN A 121 12.62 5.05 19.53
C ASN A 121 13.79 5.03 18.52
N LEU A 122 14.88 4.33 18.84
CA LEU A 122 16.01 4.14 17.91
C LEU A 122 15.63 3.32 16.68
N ARG A 123 14.88 2.23 16.87
CA ARG A 123 14.35 1.41 15.78
C ARG A 123 13.51 2.25 14.83
N ASN A 124 12.56 3.01 15.36
CA ASN A 124 11.70 3.89 14.57
C ASN A 124 12.54 4.93 13.81
N ALA A 125 13.54 5.53 14.46
CA ALA A 125 14.43 6.50 13.83
C ALA A 125 15.18 5.93 12.62
N LEU A 126 15.81 4.76 12.78
CA LEU A 126 16.53 4.08 11.69
C LEU A 126 15.59 3.65 10.56
N PHE A 127 14.42 3.09 10.90
CA PHE A 127 13.43 2.68 9.91
C PHE A 127 12.84 3.89 9.17
N GLY A 128 12.72 5.04 9.85
CA GLY A 128 12.31 6.31 9.27
C GLY A 128 13.24 6.78 8.15
N VAL A 129 14.56 6.72 8.37
CA VAL A 129 15.57 7.02 7.33
C VAL A 129 15.48 6.03 6.17
N TYR A 130 15.34 4.75 6.47
CA TYR A 130 15.23 3.73 5.42
C TYR A 130 13.98 3.93 4.57
N ASN A 131 12.83 4.19 5.20
CA ASN A 131 11.55 4.44 4.54
C ASN A 131 11.55 5.75 3.73
N SER A 132 12.17 6.82 4.22
CA SER A 132 12.24 8.09 3.48
C SER A 132 13.07 7.96 2.19
N GLY A 133 14.11 7.13 2.20
CA GLY A 133 14.90 6.77 1.01
C GLY A 133 14.03 6.25 -0.15
N TYR A 134 12.99 5.49 0.19
CA TYR A 134 12.03 4.93 -0.75
C TYR A 134 10.94 5.93 -1.18
N LEU A 135 10.40 6.72 -0.24
CA LEU A 135 9.45 7.79 -0.51
C LEU A 135 10.03 8.89 -1.43
N MET A 136 11.33 9.15 -1.30
CA MET A 136 12.04 10.16 -2.08
C MET A 136 12.74 9.61 -3.32
N SER A 137 12.36 8.42 -3.79
CA SER A 137 12.89 7.76 -5.00
C SER A 137 12.85 8.57 -6.31
N SER A 138 12.13 9.69 -6.38
CA SER A 138 12.22 10.62 -7.53
C SER A 138 13.55 11.37 -7.56
N VAL A 139 14.20 11.54 -6.41
CA VAL A 139 15.54 12.08 -6.29
C VAL A 139 16.49 10.89 -6.30
N LYS A 140 17.16 10.67 -7.43
CA LYS A 140 17.94 9.45 -7.69
C LYS A 140 19.02 9.18 -6.64
N SER A 141 19.67 10.24 -6.13
CA SER A 141 20.77 10.16 -5.14
C SER A 141 20.29 9.99 -3.70
N TYR A 142 19.06 10.42 -3.38
CA TYR A 142 18.58 10.49 -1.99
C TYR A 142 18.59 9.13 -1.27
N LYS A 143 18.19 8.06 -1.96
CA LYS A 143 18.19 6.70 -1.39
C LYS A 143 19.60 6.22 -1.05
N ALA A 144 20.57 6.49 -1.93
CA ALA A 144 21.97 6.17 -1.71
C ALA A 144 22.54 6.99 -0.54
N THR A 145 22.21 8.28 -0.45
CA THR A 145 22.61 9.16 0.65
C THR A 145 22.02 8.70 1.99
N SER A 146 20.73 8.35 2.03
CA SER A 146 20.06 7.81 3.23
C SER A 146 20.72 6.51 3.70
N THR A 147 21.08 5.63 2.76
CA THR A 147 21.80 4.39 3.06
C THR A 147 23.19 4.67 3.65
N LYS A 148 23.92 5.66 3.13
CA LYS A 148 25.21 6.09 3.71
C LYS A 148 25.05 6.63 5.14
N VAL A 149 23.99 7.39 5.42
CA VAL A 149 23.69 7.86 6.77
C VAL A 149 23.45 6.70 7.73
N LEU A 150 22.67 5.69 7.32
CA LEU A 150 22.44 4.47 8.10
C LEU A 150 23.75 3.70 8.36
N GLN A 151 24.60 3.56 7.34
CA GLN A 151 25.92 2.92 7.50
C GLN A 151 26.84 3.72 8.44
N GLY A 152 26.68 5.04 8.52
CA GLY A 152 27.44 5.91 9.44
C GLY A 152 27.21 5.60 10.92
N PHE A 153 26.12 4.89 11.27
CA PHE A 153 25.88 4.45 12.66
C PHE A 153 26.92 3.44 13.17
N ASN A 154 27.67 2.79 12.26
CA ASN A 154 28.79 1.92 12.63
C ASN A 154 29.96 2.69 13.28
N SER A 155 30.03 4.02 13.09
CA SER A 155 31.13 4.85 13.55
C SER A 155 30.66 6.29 13.82
N LEU A 156 29.62 6.46 14.65
CA LEU A 156 29.20 7.78 15.09
C LEU A 156 30.31 8.47 15.90
N SER A 157 30.44 9.79 15.73
CA SER A 157 31.25 10.62 16.61
C SER A 157 30.68 10.60 18.04
N ASP A 158 31.55 10.83 19.03
CA ASP A 158 31.12 10.87 20.44
C ASP A 158 30.12 12.01 20.70
N PHE A 159 30.25 13.10 19.95
CA PHE A 159 29.27 14.18 19.95
C PHE A 159 27.87 13.68 19.51
N LYS A 160 27.75 13.01 18.35
CA LYS A 160 26.46 12.46 17.87
C LYS A 160 25.88 11.47 18.86
N LYS A 161 26.71 10.58 19.42
CA LYS A 161 26.27 9.61 20.44
C LYS A 161 25.68 10.34 21.64
N GLN A 162 26.41 11.31 22.21
CA GLN A 162 25.95 12.09 23.37
C GLN A 162 24.66 12.85 23.05
N PHE A 163 24.58 13.49 21.88
CA PHE A 163 23.39 14.21 21.44
C PHE A 163 22.17 13.29 21.32
N ILE A 164 22.30 12.14 20.64
CA ILE A 164 21.22 11.18 20.47
C ILE A 164 20.78 10.63 21.83
N LYS A 165 21.71 10.36 22.77
CA LYS A 165 21.37 9.95 24.13
C LYS A 165 20.48 10.98 24.82
N GLU A 166 20.83 12.27 24.77
CA GLU A 166 20.01 13.32 25.39
C GLU A 166 18.62 13.41 24.77
N VAL A 167 18.52 13.31 23.45
CA VAL A 167 17.22 13.32 22.76
C VAL A 167 16.35 12.14 23.18
N LEU A 168 16.95 10.98 23.45
CA LEU A 168 16.23 9.76 23.84
C LEU A 168 15.87 9.68 25.34
N LYS A 169 16.32 10.62 26.18
CA LYS A 169 16.03 10.59 27.63
C LYS A 169 14.56 10.80 27.95
N GLU A 170 13.87 11.58 27.12
CA GLU A 170 12.45 11.88 27.30
C GLU A 170 11.67 11.49 26.03
N SER A 171 10.38 11.21 26.18
CA SER A 171 9.48 10.88 25.06
C SER A 171 9.10 12.10 24.19
N LYS A 172 9.92 13.17 24.18
CA LYS A 172 9.69 14.41 23.44
C LYS A 172 11.02 15.11 23.12
N PHE A 173 10.97 16.03 22.14
CA PHE A 173 12.11 16.91 21.84
C PHE A 173 12.52 17.72 23.08
N PRO A 174 13.81 17.74 23.44
CA PRO A 174 14.32 18.52 24.56
C PRO A 174 13.99 20.02 24.49
N LEU A 175 13.77 20.61 25.66
CA LEU A 175 13.43 22.02 25.85
C LEU A 175 14.27 22.61 26.97
N LEU A 176 14.76 23.84 26.78
CA LEU A 176 15.43 24.59 27.84
C LEU A 176 14.62 25.86 28.15
N LYS A 177 13.91 25.83 29.28
CA LYS A 177 13.17 26.99 29.76
C LYS A 177 14.14 28.03 30.33
N VAL A 178 14.08 29.23 29.77
CA VAL A 178 14.82 30.42 30.23
C VAL A 178 13.83 31.51 30.61
N LYS A 179 14.18 32.34 31.61
CA LYS A 179 13.37 33.50 32.01
C LYS A 179 13.47 34.58 30.94
N ILE A 180 12.34 34.97 30.37
CA ILE A 180 12.23 36.01 29.34
C ILE A 180 10.98 36.82 29.62
N ASP A 181 11.09 38.14 29.50
CA ASP A 181 10.02 39.11 29.80
C ASP A 181 8.95 39.21 28.70
N LYS A 182 8.94 38.26 27.75
CA LYS A 182 8.05 38.22 26.59
C LYS A 182 7.50 36.81 26.41
N PHE A 183 6.29 36.70 25.87
CA PHE A 183 5.72 35.41 25.48
C PHE A 183 6.56 34.79 24.36
N VAL A 184 7.01 33.56 24.57
CA VAL A 184 7.78 32.77 23.61
C VAL A 184 7.17 31.39 23.44
N THR A 185 7.33 30.80 22.26
CA THR A 185 6.75 29.49 21.93
C THR A 185 7.67 28.34 22.37
N ASN A 186 7.17 27.11 22.36
CA ASN A 186 8.02 25.93 22.60
C ASN A 186 9.16 25.82 21.57
N ASN A 187 8.96 26.29 20.33
CA ASN A 187 10.02 26.31 19.32
C ASN A 187 11.21 27.14 19.78
N PHE A 188 10.97 28.31 20.38
CA PHE A 188 12.04 29.11 20.98
C PHE A 188 12.86 28.30 22.01
N TYR A 189 12.20 27.61 22.93
CA TYR A 189 12.90 26.78 23.93
C TYR A 189 13.64 25.58 23.34
N ARG A 190 13.23 25.05 22.18
CA ARG A 190 13.97 24.01 21.42
C ARG A 190 15.24 24.59 20.82
N VAL A 191 15.18 25.77 20.21
CA VAL A 191 16.37 26.46 19.64
C VAL A 191 17.36 26.80 20.75
N VAL A 192 16.88 27.30 21.89
CA VAL A 192 17.73 27.64 23.04
C VAL A 192 18.41 26.39 23.62
N TRP A 193 17.69 25.28 23.75
CA TRP A 193 18.29 24.01 24.14
C TRP A 193 19.37 23.55 23.15
N TRP A 194 19.04 23.58 21.85
CA TRP A 194 19.94 23.16 20.77
C TRP A 194 21.25 23.96 20.77
N GLY A 195 21.15 25.30 20.81
CA GLY A 195 22.31 26.17 20.87
C GLY A 195 23.15 25.98 22.13
N LYS A 196 22.51 25.84 23.31
CA LYS A 196 23.22 25.55 24.56
C LYS A 196 23.93 24.19 24.49
N PHE A 197 23.28 23.16 23.97
CA PHE A 197 23.87 21.84 23.87
C PHE A 197 25.12 21.84 23.00
N ILE A 198 25.08 22.52 21.83
CA ILE A 198 26.24 22.70 20.96
C ILE A 198 27.37 23.44 21.69
N GLY A 199 27.04 24.57 22.34
CA GLY A 199 28.04 25.34 23.09
C GLY A 199 28.72 24.53 24.19
N ASP A 200 27.94 23.83 25.01
CA ASP A 200 28.42 23.12 26.19
C ASP A 200 29.12 21.78 25.86
N ASN A 201 28.76 21.11 24.77
CA ASN A 201 29.21 19.73 24.48
C ASN A 201 30.02 19.54 23.20
N TYR A 202 30.02 20.54 22.31
CA TYR A 202 30.81 20.53 21.08
C TYR A 202 31.91 21.59 21.13
N LEU A 203 31.52 22.88 21.18
CA LEU A 203 32.47 23.99 21.11
C LEU A 203 33.44 24.01 22.30
N SER A 204 32.96 23.71 23.51
CA SER A 204 33.79 23.65 24.73
C SER A 204 34.91 22.61 24.68
N LYS A 205 34.78 21.60 23.82
CA LYS A 205 35.77 20.52 23.63
C LYS A 205 36.71 20.78 22.45
N MET A 206 36.40 21.79 21.63
CA MET A 206 37.26 22.22 20.54
C MET A 206 38.22 23.29 21.05
N ASN A 207 39.48 23.22 20.60
CA ASN A 207 40.48 24.24 20.91
C ASN A 207 40.34 25.42 19.95
N LEU A 208 39.25 26.18 20.08
CA LEU A 208 38.88 27.31 19.21
C LEU A 208 39.29 28.65 19.81
N GLU A 209 39.55 29.63 18.95
CA GLU A 209 39.77 31.02 19.38
C GLU A 209 38.45 31.68 19.81
N GLU A 210 38.52 32.73 20.63
CA GLU A 210 37.32 33.41 21.13
C GLU A 210 36.45 34.01 20.00
N GLU A 211 37.09 34.45 18.91
CA GLU A 211 36.41 35.00 17.74
C GLU A 211 35.57 33.94 17.01
N ASP A 212 36.10 32.73 16.84
CA ASP A 212 35.39 31.59 16.24
C ASP A 212 34.19 31.17 17.11
N VAL A 213 34.38 31.09 18.43
CA VAL A 213 33.31 30.77 19.38
C VAL A 213 32.20 31.83 19.32
N LYS A 214 32.57 33.11 19.16
CA LYS A 214 31.61 34.20 19.01
C LYS A 214 30.86 34.10 17.67
N SER A 215 31.58 33.83 16.58
CA SER A 215 31.00 33.62 15.24
C SER A 215 29.94 32.51 15.25
N VAL A 216 30.26 31.34 15.82
CA VAL A 216 29.30 30.24 15.92
C VAL A 216 28.08 30.62 16.77
N LYS A 217 28.28 31.33 17.89
CA LYS A 217 27.16 31.78 18.75
C LYS A 217 26.25 32.77 18.03
N ASP A 218 26.80 33.68 17.24
CA ASP A 218 26.04 34.66 16.45
C ASP A 218 25.26 33.96 15.33
N TRP A 219 25.87 32.99 14.65
CA TRP A 219 25.17 32.13 13.68
C TRP A 219 24.00 31.36 14.31
N LEU A 220 24.21 30.71 15.47
CA LEU A 220 23.16 30.00 16.20
C LEU A 220 21.97 30.90 16.58
N ARG A 221 22.23 32.17 16.93
CA ARG A 221 21.17 33.17 17.21
C ARG A 221 20.32 33.45 15.99
N GLY A 222 20.88 33.34 14.78
CA GLY A 222 20.16 33.49 13.52
C GLY A 222 18.97 32.54 13.39
N PHE A 223 19.01 31.36 14.01
CA PHE A 223 17.93 30.37 13.97
C PHE A 223 16.75 30.65 14.91
N LEU A 224 16.77 31.75 15.66
CA LEU A 224 15.61 32.19 16.44
C LEU A 224 14.45 32.70 15.55
N ASN A 225 14.75 33.11 14.32
CA ASN A 225 13.76 33.55 13.32
C ASN A 225 13.26 32.38 12.46
N PHE A 226 12.69 31.36 13.10
CA PHE A 226 12.35 30.08 12.47
C PHE A 226 11.14 30.11 11.51
N ASP A 227 10.39 31.21 11.48
CA ASP A 227 9.21 31.37 10.61
C ASP A 227 9.56 31.95 9.22
N ASP A 228 10.81 32.42 9.02
CA ASP A 228 11.27 33.06 7.78
C ASP A 228 12.22 32.13 6.99
N ILE A 229 11.70 31.52 5.93
CA ILE A 229 12.46 30.61 5.04
C ILE A 229 13.60 31.34 4.31
N GLU A 230 13.44 32.61 3.94
CA GLU A 230 14.50 33.37 3.27
C GLU A 230 15.65 33.65 4.24
N HIS A 231 15.32 34.00 5.47
CA HIS A 231 16.31 34.15 6.54
C HIS A 231 17.04 32.85 6.84
N LEU A 232 16.32 31.72 6.95
CA LEU A 232 16.94 30.40 7.12
C LEU A 232 17.88 30.06 5.97
N ASN A 233 17.48 30.33 4.72
CA ASN A 233 18.33 30.12 3.56
C ASN A 233 19.61 30.98 3.59
N ARG A 234 19.57 32.20 4.13
CA ARG A 234 20.79 33.00 4.35
C ARG A 234 21.70 32.35 5.39
N GLN A 235 21.16 31.85 6.50
CA GLN A 235 21.95 31.15 7.52
C GLN A 235 22.61 29.87 6.98
N LEU A 236 21.95 29.17 6.06
CA LEU A 236 22.49 27.96 5.42
C LEU A 236 23.62 28.22 4.42
N LEU A 237 23.80 29.47 3.96
CA LEU A 237 24.88 29.87 3.06
C LEU A 237 26.16 30.27 3.81
N ASP A 238 26.04 30.62 5.10
CA ASP A 238 27.12 31.18 5.92
C ASP A 238 27.39 30.29 7.14
N ILE A 239 27.66 29.01 6.90
CA ILE A 239 27.89 28.02 7.96
C ILE A 239 29.33 28.18 8.48
N PRO A 240 29.53 28.35 9.81
CA PRO A 240 30.86 28.38 10.40
C PRO A 240 31.63 27.08 10.14
N ASN A 241 32.90 27.18 9.77
CA ASN A 241 33.74 26.04 9.42
C ASN A 241 33.89 25.03 10.56
N GLU A 242 33.82 25.50 11.81
CA GLU A 242 33.93 24.73 13.04
C GLU A 242 32.79 23.70 13.17
N LEU A 243 31.64 23.99 12.55
CA LEU A 243 30.48 23.09 12.54
C LEU A 243 30.46 22.12 11.36
N SER A 244 31.37 22.26 10.38
CA SER A 244 31.29 21.58 9.08
C SER A 244 31.18 20.05 9.14
N GLU A 245 31.80 19.40 10.14
CA GLU A 245 31.74 17.93 10.30
C GLU A 245 30.36 17.44 10.76
N GLU A 246 29.65 18.27 11.55
CA GLU A 246 28.44 17.91 12.29
C GLU A 246 27.18 18.62 11.78
N ILE A 247 27.33 19.57 10.87
CA ILE A 247 26.27 20.50 10.49
C ILE A 247 25.02 19.81 9.92
N ASP A 248 25.18 18.78 9.06
CA ASP A 248 24.03 18.05 8.49
C ASP A 248 23.16 17.43 9.58
N PHE A 249 23.80 16.90 10.62
CA PHE A 249 23.16 16.28 11.77
C PHE A 249 22.46 17.33 12.64
N LEU A 250 23.15 18.43 12.94
CA LEU A 250 22.64 19.53 13.76
C LEU A 250 21.43 20.21 13.10
N LEU A 251 21.51 20.52 11.81
CA LEU A 251 20.40 21.08 11.04
C LEU A 251 19.25 20.07 10.93
N GLY A 252 19.56 18.79 10.73
CA GLY A 252 18.57 17.71 10.71
C GLY A 252 17.72 17.66 11.99
N TYR A 253 18.37 17.79 13.16
CA TYR A 253 17.67 17.93 14.43
C TYR A 253 16.82 19.21 14.46
N TYR A 254 17.42 20.36 14.16
CA TYR A 254 16.76 21.66 14.23
C TYR A 254 15.45 21.68 13.43
N PHE A 255 15.52 21.30 12.14
CA PHE A 255 14.34 21.30 11.27
C PHE A 255 13.25 20.32 11.75
N SER A 256 13.65 19.17 12.30
CA SER A 256 12.72 18.20 12.88
C SER A 256 12.01 18.74 14.11
N ALA A 257 12.76 19.38 15.00
CA ALA A 257 12.27 19.90 16.26
C ALA A 257 11.30 21.08 16.06
N ILE A 258 11.60 21.97 15.11
CA ILE A 258 10.83 23.19 14.85
C ILE A 258 9.57 22.91 14.04
N TYR A 259 9.65 22.04 13.03
CA TYR A 259 8.52 21.73 12.16
C TYR A 259 7.79 20.43 12.50
N LEU A 260 8.00 19.89 13.72
CA LEU A 260 7.41 18.64 14.18
C LEU A 260 5.90 18.54 13.90
N GLU A 261 5.15 19.59 14.23
CA GLU A 261 3.69 19.58 14.07
C GLU A 261 3.27 19.59 12.60
N ARG A 262 4.03 20.27 11.72
CA ARG A 262 3.76 20.24 10.27
C ARG A 262 4.08 18.88 9.67
N PHE A 263 5.18 18.23 10.09
CA PHE A 263 5.47 16.85 9.68
C PHE A 263 4.38 15.86 10.10
N LYS A 264 3.66 16.12 11.19
CA LYS A 264 2.54 15.30 11.64
C LYS A 264 1.22 15.61 10.93
N ALA A 265 1.00 16.87 10.56
CA ALA A 265 -0.27 17.36 10.03
C ALA A 265 -0.37 17.36 8.50
N GLU A 266 0.76 17.46 7.79
CA GLU A 266 0.79 17.75 6.36
C GLU A 266 1.64 16.72 5.60
N ASP A 267 1.00 15.79 4.89
CA ASP A 267 1.68 14.68 4.18
C ASP A 267 2.72 15.15 3.14
N THR A 268 2.52 16.33 2.54
CA THR A 268 3.41 16.89 1.51
C THR A 268 4.47 17.84 2.07
N PHE A 269 4.48 18.09 3.39
CA PHE A 269 5.35 19.10 3.99
C PHE A 269 6.83 18.76 3.84
N PHE A 270 7.21 17.49 4.01
CA PHE A 270 8.59 17.05 3.83
C PHE A 270 9.16 17.44 2.47
N ARG A 271 8.40 17.23 1.39
CA ARG A 271 8.81 17.56 0.03
C ARG A 271 8.84 19.08 -0.21
N ARG A 272 7.82 19.81 0.27
CA ARG A 272 7.82 21.28 0.17
C ARG A 272 9.01 21.91 0.87
N LEU A 273 9.36 21.42 2.07
CA LEU A 273 10.55 21.91 2.77
C LEU A 273 11.82 21.60 1.98
N TYR A 274 11.94 20.38 1.44
CA TYR A 274 13.08 19.97 0.59
C TYR A 274 13.30 20.89 -0.60
N ASP A 275 12.22 21.24 -1.30
CA ASP A 275 12.26 22.10 -2.47
C ASP A 275 12.56 23.57 -2.10
N SER A 276 12.16 24.02 -0.90
CA SER A 276 12.30 25.41 -0.45
C SER A 276 13.69 25.78 0.10
N LEU A 277 14.44 24.81 0.65
CA LEU A 277 15.72 25.07 1.29
C LEU A 277 16.85 25.12 0.25
N LYS A 278 17.81 26.03 0.43
CA LYS A 278 19.01 26.21 -0.40
C LYS A 278 20.23 25.81 0.40
N TYR A 279 20.50 24.51 0.44
CA TYR A 279 21.66 23.94 1.12
C TYR A 279 22.32 22.85 0.26
N GLU A 280 23.65 22.82 0.21
CA GLU A 280 24.40 21.91 -0.68
C GLU A 280 24.19 20.45 -0.30
N ASN A 281 24.33 20.12 0.99
CA ASN A 281 24.20 18.74 1.51
C ASN A 281 22.75 18.39 1.92
N LYS A 282 21.76 18.96 1.23
CA LYS A 282 20.32 18.79 1.50
C LYS A 282 19.92 17.33 1.76
N GLU A 283 20.34 16.40 0.92
CA GLU A 283 19.92 15.00 1.06
C GLU A 283 20.35 14.37 2.39
N LYS A 284 21.57 14.66 2.84
CA LYS A 284 22.13 14.15 4.10
C LYS A 284 21.44 14.80 5.30
N MET A 285 21.23 16.12 5.25
CA MET A 285 20.43 16.84 6.23
C MET A 285 19.00 16.27 6.32
N PHE A 286 18.31 16.05 5.20
CA PHE A 286 16.96 15.49 5.17
C PHE A 286 16.89 14.02 5.62
N SER A 287 17.97 13.26 5.44
CA SER A 287 18.09 11.93 6.02
C SER A 287 18.08 12.02 7.55
N TRP A 288 18.80 12.99 8.14
CA TRP A 288 18.72 13.28 9.57
C TRP A 288 17.38 13.85 10.01
N ILE A 289 16.71 14.65 9.19
CA ILE A 289 15.32 15.06 9.46
C ILE A 289 14.42 13.83 9.59
N SER A 290 14.57 12.87 8.67
CA SER A 290 13.83 11.61 8.69
C SER A 290 14.14 10.82 9.96
N PHE A 291 15.39 10.79 10.41
CA PHE A 291 15.79 10.15 11.66
C PHE A 291 15.08 10.76 12.87
N PHE A 292 15.24 12.07 13.11
CA PHE A 292 14.72 12.73 14.32
C PHE A 292 13.20 12.82 14.37
N THR A 293 12.54 13.11 13.25
CA THR A 293 11.06 13.08 13.19
C THR A 293 10.48 11.70 13.49
N SER A 294 11.25 10.65 13.20
CA SER A 294 10.83 9.27 13.35
C SER A 294 11.02 8.70 14.75
N ILE A 295 11.95 9.24 15.57
CA ILE A 295 12.20 8.82 16.96
C ILE A 295 10.88 8.67 17.72
N PHE A 296 10.02 9.68 17.67
CA PHE A 296 8.76 9.74 18.42
C PHE A 296 7.53 9.45 17.56
N ASN A 297 7.69 8.73 16.44
CA ASN A 297 6.58 8.38 15.56
C ASN A 297 6.11 6.94 15.80
N PRO A 298 5.08 6.71 16.63
CA PRO A 298 4.61 5.37 16.95
C PRO A 298 4.05 4.62 15.73
N LYS A 299 3.70 5.32 14.65
CA LYS A 299 3.21 4.67 13.42
C LYS A 299 4.28 3.79 12.76
N LEU A 300 5.57 4.08 12.99
CA LEU A 300 6.68 3.30 12.42
C LEU A 300 6.84 1.90 13.06
N SER A 301 6.24 1.70 14.24
CA SER A 301 6.13 0.38 14.86
C SER A 301 5.20 -0.55 14.05
N SER A 302 4.21 -0.01 13.33
CA SER A 302 3.31 -0.82 12.48
C SER A 302 3.80 -1.01 11.04
N LEU A 303 5.11 -0.88 10.79
CA LEU A 303 5.72 -1.19 9.48
C LEU A 303 6.03 -2.68 9.38
N TYR A 304 5.50 -3.30 8.33
CA TYR A 304 5.81 -4.67 7.93
C TYR A 304 6.54 -4.63 6.61
N PHE A 305 7.54 -5.49 6.39
CA PHE A 305 8.37 -5.44 5.19
C PHE A 305 8.13 -6.66 4.32
N VAL A 306 8.19 -6.47 3.00
CA VAL A 306 8.23 -7.57 2.03
C VAL A 306 9.50 -8.39 2.18
N LYS A 307 9.43 -9.66 1.76
CA LYS A 307 10.51 -10.64 1.89
C LYS A 307 11.85 -10.13 1.34
N SER A 308 11.86 -9.47 0.18
CA SER A 308 13.08 -8.94 -0.42
C SER A 308 13.82 -7.90 0.43
N LEU A 309 13.11 -7.23 1.36
CA LEU A 309 13.66 -6.20 2.26
C LEU A 309 13.88 -6.71 3.69
N GLN A 310 13.49 -7.95 3.99
CA GLN A 310 13.54 -8.51 5.34
C GLN A 310 14.97 -8.56 5.91
N GLU A 311 15.95 -8.92 5.10
CA GLU A 311 17.35 -8.98 5.51
C GLU A 311 17.89 -7.61 5.97
N GLU A 312 17.64 -6.56 5.19
CA GLU A 312 18.16 -5.23 5.51
C GLU A 312 17.43 -4.60 6.68
N THR A 313 16.14 -4.88 6.81
CA THR A 313 15.34 -4.41 7.95
C THR A 313 15.70 -5.15 9.24
N PHE A 314 16.08 -6.42 9.16
CA PHE A 314 16.67 -7.16 10.27
C PHE A 314 18.03 -6.60 10.70
N LYS A 315 18.92 -6.26 9.75
CA LYS A 315 20.18 -5.57 10.09
C LYS A 315 19.94 -4.23 10.81
N LEU A 316 18.94 -3.45 10.37
CA LEU A 316 18.57 -2.20 11.03
C LEU A 316 18.01 -2.42 12.44
N GLU A 317 17.18 -3.44 12.63
CA GLU A 317 16.61 -3.77 13.95
C GLU A 317 17.70 -4.27 14.92
N CYS A 318 18.62 -5.11 14.43
CA CYS A 318 19.82 -5.52 15.17
C CYS A 318 20.72 -4.33 15.55
N LEU A 319 20.93 -3.39 14.63
CA LEU A 319 21.67 -2.16 14.91
C LEU A 319 21.01 -1.35 16.01
N ALA A 320 19.69 -1.15 15.97
CA ALA A 320 18.94 -0.47 17.03
C ALA A 320 19.10 -1.17 18.39
N PHE A 321 19.03 -2.51 18.38
CA PHE A 321 19.21 -3.33 19.58
C PHE A 321 20.62 -3.15 20.17
N GLU A 322 21.68 -3.32 19.38
CA GLU A 322 23.06 -3.16 19.85
C GLU A 322 23.37 -1.74 20.34
N LEU A 323 22.87 -0.71 19.65
CA LEU A 323 23.04 0.69 20.07
C LEU A 323 22.38 0.95 21.43
N THR A 324 21.23 0.33 21.69
CA THR A 324 20.50 0.48 22.95
C THR A 324 21.20 -0.26 24.08
N GLN A 325 21.56 -1.53 23.85
CA GLN A 325 22.28 -2.37 24.81
C GLN A 325 23.57 -1.73 25.29
N ASN A 326 24.35 -1.17 24.37
CA ASN A 326 25.62 -0.53 24.70
C ASN A 326 25.46 0.92 25.16
N ASN A 327 24.23 1.40 25.41
CA ASN A 327 23.94 2.78 25.76
C ASN A 327 24.60 3.82 24.83
N LEU A 328 24.82 3.51 23.55
CA LEU A 328 25.60 4.32 22.60
C LEU A 328 27.04 4.62 23.08
N GLU A 329 27.72 3.74 23.80
CA GLU A 329 29.08 3.96 24.37
C GLU A 329 30.17 3.15 23.69
N PHE A 330 29.93 1.87 23.41
CA PHE A 330 30.95 0.97 22.86
C PHE A 330 30.96 0.91 21.34
N VAL A 331 32.10 0.47 20.78
CA VAL A 331 32.20 0.05 19.37
C VAL A 331 31.23 -1.13 19.17
N LEU A 332 30.40 -1.05 18.12
CA LEU A 332 29.46 -2.13 17.80
C LEU A 332 30.19 -3.46 17.65
N LYS A 333 29.57 -4.54 18.14
CA LYS A 333 30.14 -5.88 18.00
C LYS A 333 30.15 -6.29 16.53
N ASN A 334 29.14 -5.84 15.78
CA ASN A 334 28.98 -6.09 14.36
C ASN A 334 28.99 -4.79 13.56
N LYS A 335 29.58 -4.83 12.35
CA LYS A 335 29.38 -3.79 11.35
C LYS A 335 28.15 -4.12 10.51
N TYR A 336 27.17 -3.23 10.53
CA TYR A 336 25.93 -3.38 9.77
C TYR A 336 26.06 -2.70 8.41
N HIS A 337 26.21 -3.52 7.36
CA HIS A 337 26.20 -3.06 5.98
C HIS A 337 24.78 -3.13 5.42
N ILE A 338 24.11 -1.98 5.39
CA ILE A 338 22.78 -1.81 4.81
C ILE A 338 22.93 -1.58 3.31
N ASN A 339 22.29 -2.41 2.48
CA ASN A 339 22.38 -2.28 1.04
C ASN A 339 21.18 -1.54 0.43
N ASP A 340 21.46 -0.78 -0.63
CA ASP A 340 20.43 -0.29 -1.53
C ASP A 340 20.03 -1.42 -2.50
N LYS A 341 19.08 -2.26 -2.09
CA LYS A 341 18.51 -3.29 -2.96
C LYS A 341 17.67 -2.62 -4.07
N LYS A 342 18.15 -2.71 -5.31
CA LYS A 342 17.34 -2.46 -6.52
C LYS A 342 16.50 -3.70 -6.77
N ILE A 343 15.20 -3.58 -6.53
CA ILE A 343 14.25 -4.67 -6.77
C ILE A 343 13.30 -4.20 -7.86
N ALA A 344 13.11 -5.02 -8.89
CA ALA A 344 12.17 -4.72 -9.96
C ALA A 344 10.74 -4.54 -9.40
N LYS A 345 9.97 -3.61 -9.95
CA LYS A 345 8.62 -3.26 -9.44
C LYS A 345 7.69 -4.47 -9.33
N GLN A 346 7.73 -5.36 -10.31
CA GLN A 346 6.82 -6.50 -10.40
C GLN A 346 6.96 -7.50 -9.23
N PRO A 347 8.16 -8.04 -8.93
CA PRO A 347 8.39 -8.87 -7.74
C PRO A 347 7.89 -8.23 -6.43
N LEU A 348 8.04 -6.91 -6.28
CA LEU A 348 7.62 -6.23 -5.05
C LEU A 348 6.12 -6.13 -4.88
N ILE A 349 5.40 -5.89 -5.98
CA ILE A 349 3.93 -5.87 -5.96
C ILE A 349 3.44 -7.26 -5.54
N ILE A 350 4.03 -8.33 -6.09
CA ILE A 350 3.70 -9.71 -5.74
C ILE A 350 3.99 -9.99 -4.26
N GLU A 351 5.18 -9.62 -3.76
CA GLU A 351 5.52 -9.82 -2.35
C GLU A 351 4.65 -8.99 -1.41
N TYR A 352 4.30 -7.75 -1.77
CA TYR A 352 3.40 -6.90 -1.00
C TYR A 352 2.02 -7.52 -0.88
N LEU A 353 1.49 -8.07 -1.96
CA LEU A 353 0.20 -8.75 -1.97
C LEU A 353 0.23 -10.04 -1.16
N THR A 354 1.31 -10.80 -1.31
CA THR A 354 1.54 -12.01 -0.51
C THR A 354 1.55 -11.66 0.98
N LEU A 355 2.24 -10.58 1.36
CA LEU A 355 2.28 -10.08 2.74
C LEU A 355 0.89 -9.63 3.21
N LYS A 356 0.16 -8.85 2.40
CA LYS A 356 -1.14 -8.27 2.77
C LYS A 356 -2.26 -9.30 2.85
N GLU A 357 -2.40 -10.12 1.82
CA GLU A 357 -3.55 -11.01 1.61
C GLU A 357 -3.25 -12.49 1.88
N GLY A 358 -1.97 -12.87 2.03
CA GLY A 358 -1.53 -14.26 2.13
C GLY A 358 -1.08 -14.83 0.79
N ALA A 359 -0.63 -16.09 0.79
CA ALA A 359 -0.25 -16.78 -0.45
C ALA A 359 -1.44 -16.82 -1.43
N THR A 360 -1.30 -16.13 -2.57
CA THR A 360 -2.28 -16.22 -3.66
C THR A 360 -2.04 -17.51 -4.45
N LYS A 361 -3.11 -18.21 -4.84
CA LYS A 361 -3.01 -19.42 -5.67
C LYS A 361 -2.51 -19.13 -7.10
N VAL A 362 -2.58 -17.87 -7.51
CA VAL A 362 -2.24 -17.39 -8.85
C VAL A 362 -1.31 -16.19 -8.68
N GLU A 363 -0.21 -16.18 -9.41
CA GLU A 363 0.68 -15.04 -9.51
C GLU A 363 -0.05 -13.92 -10.25
N PRO A 364 -0.18 -12.73 -9.64
CA PRO A 364 -0.98 -11.68 -10.23
C PRO A 364 -0.29 -11.08 -11.45
N GLN A 365 -1.09 -10.71 -12.46
CA GLN A 365 -0.59 -10.01 -13.64
C GLN A 365 -0.60 -8.50 -13.39
N ILE A 366 0.50 -7.84 -13.76
CA ILE A 366 0.63 -6.38 -13.71
C ILE A 366 0.45 -5.87 -15.12
N ILE A 367 -0.40 -4.86 -15.26
CA ILE A 367 -0.71 -4.22 -16.53
C ILE A 367 -0.66 -2.71 -16.37
N GLU A 368 -0.43 -2.01 -17.48
CA GLU A 368 -0.49 -0.55 -17.51
C GLU A 368 -1.94 -0.05 -17.50
N LEU A 369 -2.15 1.20 -17.08
CA LEU A 369 -3.49 1.81 -17.03
C LEU A 369 -4.17 1.81 -18.41
N GLU A 370 -3.38 2.05 -19.45
CA GLU A 370 -3.83 2.10 -20.83
C GLU A 370 -4.27 0.72 -21.35
N GLU A 371 -3.84 -0.36 -20.71
CA GLU A 371 -4.17 -1.76 -21.05
C GLU A 371 -5.34 -2.31 -20.22
N ALA A 372 -5.81 -1.58 -19.20
CA ALA A 372 -6.83 -2.03 -18.26
C ALA A 372 -8.13 -2.47 -18.96
N LYS A 373 -8.56 -1.72 -19.97
CA LYS A 373 -9.77 -2.02 -20.75
C LYS A 373 -9.63 -3.33 -21.55
N ALA A 374 -8.45 -3.61 -22.09
CA ALA A 374 -8.20 -4.80 -22.91
C ALA A 374 -8.34 -6.12 -22.13
N VAL A 375 -8.19 -6.09 -20.80
CA VAL A 375 -8.41 -7.28 -19.93
C VAL A 375 -9.81 -7.85 -20.07
N TYR A 376 -10.80 -7.00 -20.34
CA TYR A 376 -12.22 -7.36 -20.42
C TYR A 376 -12.74 -7.45 -21.86
N GLU A 377 -11.85 -7.31 -22.84
CA GLU A 377 -12.20 -7.32 -24.26
C GLU A 377 -12.93 -8.61 -24.63
N ASN A 378 -14.03 -8.47 -25.37
CA ASN A 378 -14.82 -9.58 -25.88
C ASN A 378 -15.22 -9.33 -27.35
N ASN A 379 -16.02 -10.23 -27.93
CA ASN A 379 -16.41 -10.14 -29.34
C ASN A 379 -17.24 -8.90 -29.67
N LEU A 380 -17.89 -8.28 -28.69
CA LEU A 380 -18.80 -7.15 -28.84
C LEU A 380 -18.14 -5.79 -28.50
N PHE A 381 -16.81 -5.76 -28.33
CA PHE A 381 -16.06 -4.50 -28.20
C PHE A 381 -16.01 -3.75 -29.53
N LYS A 382 -15.91 -2.42 -29.49
CA LYS A 382 -16.08 -1.50 -30.64
C LYS A 382 -15.35 -1.94 -31.91
N ASP A 383 -14.08 -2.35 -31.80
CA ASP A 383 -13.25 -2.72 -32.96
C ASP A 383 -13.69 -4.05 -33.61
N LYS A 384 -14.33 -4.94 -32.85
CA LYS A 384 -14.84 -6.23 -33.33
C LYS A 384 -16.31 -6.14 -33.74
N TRP A 385 -17.08 -5.28 -33.09
CA TRP A 385 -18.50 -5.05 -33.34
C TRP A 385 -18.79 -4.75 -34.81
N GLN A 386 -17.95 -3.92 -35.45
CA GLN A 386 -18.13 -3.56 -36.86
C GLN A 386 -17.98 -4.74 -37.83
N THR A 387 -17.38 -5.85 -37.40
CA THR A 387 -17.21 -7.07 -38.21
C THR A 387 -18.32 -8.10 -38.01
N ILE A 388 -19.26 -7.82 -37.12
CA ILE A 388 -20.36 -8.72 -36.76
C ILE A 388 -21.57 -8.36 -37.63
N GLY A 389 -22.18 -9.40 -38.20
CA GLY A 389 -23.49 -9.31 -38.84
C GLY A 389 -24.56 -10.07 -38.07
N LEU A 390 -25.78 -9.52 -38.01
CA LEU A 390 -26.92 -10.13 -37.32
C LEU A 390 -28.13 -10.24 -38.27
N GLU A 391 -29.00 -11.19 -38.00
CA GLU A 391 -30.32 -11.22 -38.64
C GLU A 391 -31.28 -10.34 -37.83
N THR A 392 -31.86 -9.33 -38.47
CA THR A 392 -32.73 -8.33 -37.82
C THR A 392 -34.18 -8.48 -38.28
N SER A 393 -35.11 -7.87 -37.56
CA SER A 393 -36.46 -7.65 -38.10
C SER A 393 -36.48 -6.40 -39.00
N GLU A 394 -37.42 -6.35 -39.95
CA GLU A 394 -37.58 -5.25 -40.92
C GLU A 394 -37.76 -3.86 -40.24
N PHE A 395 -38.14 -3.82 -38.96
CA PHE A 395 -38.44 -2.62 -38.20
C PHE A 395 -37.38 -2.24 -37.15
N GLU A 396 -36.34 -3.05 -36.96
CA GLU A 396 -35.21 -2.71 -36.08
C GLU A 396 -34.25 -1.80 -36.86
N SER A 397 -34.24 -0.50 -36.52
CA SER A 397 -33.54 0.51 -37.32
C SER A 397 -32.04 0.23 -37.46
N SER A 398 -31.55 0.51 -38.67
CA SER A 398 -30.17 0.39 -39.18
C SER A 398 -29.09 1.14 -38.39
N ASP A 399 -29.45 1.91 -37.35
CA ASP A 399 -28.54 2.83 -36.66
C ASP A 399 -27.68 2.16 -35.57
N VAL A 400 -27.94 0.88 -35.28
CA VAL A 400 -27.27 0.12 -34.21
C VAL A 400 -26.42 -1.03 -34.77
N ILE A 401 -26.88 -1.68 -35.84
CA ILE A 401 -26.25 -2.85 -36.44
C ILE A 401 -25.75 -2.49 -37.84
N GLU A 402 -24.44 -2.33 -37.99
CA GLU A 402 -23.83 -1.88 -39.24
C GLU A 402 -23.80 -2.96 -40.33
N ASN A 403 -23.97 -4.24 -39.97
CA ASN A 403 -24.13 -5.33 -40.91
C ASN A 403 -25.36 -6.15 -40.53
N SER A 404 -26.39 -6.14 -41.36
CA SER A 404 -27.66 -6.81 -41.06
C SER A 404 -28.17 -7.59 -42.27
N CYS A 405 -28.97 -8.60 -42.01
CA CYS A 405 -29.75 -9.27 -43.05
C CYS A 405 -31.17 -9.52 -42.57
N TYR A 406 -32.14 -9.44 -43.48
CA TYR A 406 -33.54 -9.65 -43.16
C TYR A 406 -34.34 -10.03 -44.42
N PHE A 407 -35.53 -10.56 -44.24
CA PHE A 407 -36.47 -10.86 -45.33
C PHE A 407 -37.66 -9.92 -45.31
N VAL A 408 -37.98 -9.34 -46.46
CA VAL A 408 -39.21 -8.56 -46.70
C VAL A 408 -39.97 -9.20 -47.85
N GLU A 409 -41.19 -9.66 -47.62
CA GLU A 409 -42.02 -10.30 -48.67
C GLU A 409 -41.27 -11.38 -49.48
N ASN A 410 -40.50 -12.24 -48.79
CA ASN A 410 -39.61 -13.28 -49.37
C ASN A 410 -38.40 -12.76 -50.18
N LYS A 411 -38.12 -11.46 -50.20
CA LYS A 411 -36.88 -10.90 -50.74
C LYS A 411 -35.83 -10.78 -49.65
N PHE A 412 -34.64 -11.26 -49.93
CA PHE A 412 -33.49 -11.16 -49.03
C PHE A 412 -32.86 -9.76 -49.16
N ASN A 413 -32.79 -9.05 -48.04
CA ASN A 413 -32.12 -7.76 -47.93
C ASN A 413 -30.85 -7.92 -47.10
N LEU A 414 -29.82 -7.15 -47.47
CA LEU A 414 -28.51 -7.18 -46.86
C LEU A 414 -27.97 -5.76 -46.76
N GLU A 415 -27.65 -5.34 -45.55
CA GLU A 415 -26.96 -4.09 -45.25
C GLU A 415 -25.56 -4.42 -44.74
N LEU A 416 -24.56 -3.69 -45.23
CA LEU A 416 -23.15 -3.95 -44.91
C LEU A 416 -22.45 -2.63 -44.60
N ASN A 417 -21.53 -2.69 -43.65
CA ASN A 417 -20.61 -1.60 -43.40
C ASN A 417 -19.67 -1.45 -44.60
N SER A 418 -19.84 -0.37 -45.36
CA SER A 418 -19.04 -0.05 -46.54
C SER A 418 -17.54 0.09 -46.28
N SER A 419 -17.13 0.34 -45.02
CA SER A 419 -15.72 0.46 -44.62
C SER A 419 -15.03 -0.88 -44.41
N ILE A 420 -15.75 -2.01 -44.38
CA ILE A 420 -15.19 -3.33 -44.07
C ILE A 420 -15.35 -4.27 -45.26
N LYS A 421 -14.26 -4.95 -45.63
CA LYS A 421 -14.30 -5.95 -46.71
C LYS A 421 -15.13 -7.15 -46.28
N ASN A 422 -16.03 -7.62 -47.14
CA ASN A 422 -16.96 -8.74 -46.89
C ASN A 422 -16.30 -9.99 -46.27
N LYS A 423 -15.07 -10.33 -46.67
CA LYS A 423 -14.34 -11.49 -46.14
C LYS A 423 -14.03 -11.43 -44.64
N TYR A 424 -14.12 -10.24 -44.04
CA TYR A 424 -13.93 -10.00 -42.61
C TYR A 424 -15.24 -9.97 -41.82
N ILE A 425 -16.39 -9.90 -42.50
CA ILE A 425 -17.70 -9.90 -41.85
C ILE A 425 -18.11 -11.34 -41.55
N THR A 426 -18.55 -11.59 -40.31
CA THR A 426 -19.13 -12.87 -39.91
C THR A 426 -20.55 -12.65 -39.41
N PHE A 427 -21.52 -13.31 -40.05
CA PHE A 427 -22.91 -13.28 -39.64
C PHE A 427 -23.18 -14.34 -38.56
N TYR A 428 -23.88 -13.94 -37.51
CA TYR A 428 -24.26 -14.79 -36.38
C TYR A 428 -25.78 -14.95 -36.38
N ILE A 429 -26.23 -16.13 -36.83
CA ILE A 429 -27.63 -16.37 -37.17
C ILE A 429 -28.07 -17.72 -36.62
N ASP A 430 -29.31 -17.79 -36.14
CA ASP A 430 -29.92 -19.02 -35.63
C ASP A 430 -29.95 -20.13 -36.69
N GLU A 431 -29.65 -21.36 -36.26
CA GLU A 431 -29.42 -22.51 -37.15
C GLU A 431 -30.61 -22.82 -38.09
N ASN A 432 -31.81 -22.42 -37.70
CA ASN A 432 -33.05 -22.66 -38.45
C ASN A 432 -33.40 -21.52 -39.42
N SER A 433 -32.57 -20.48 -39.53
CA SER A 433 -32.87 -19.33 -40.37
C SER A 433 -32.66 -19.59 -41.86
N LYS A 434 -33.58 -19.06 -42.67
CA LYS A 434 -33.49 -19.05 -44.14
C LYS A 434 -32.33 -18.18 -44.66
N SER A 435 -31.84 -17.23 -43.86
CA SER A 435 -30.75 -16.32 -44.23
C SER A 435 -29.40 -17.04 -44.40
N ILE A 436 -29.24 -18.21 -43.76
CA ILE A 436 -27.99 -18.99 -43.79
C ILE A 436 -27.59 -19.37 -45.22
N GLU A 437 -28.52 -19.88 -46.02
CA GLU A 437 -28.24 -20.32 -47.39
C GLU A 437 -27.85 -19.13 -48.28
N LYS A 438 -28.59 -18.01 -48.18
CA LYS A 438 -28.33 -16.79 -48.94
C LYS A 438 -26.97 -16.18 -48.61
N LEU A 439 -26.61 -16.12 -47.33
CA LEU A 439 -25.30 -15.60 -46.93
C LEU A 439 -24.15 -16.49 -47.37
N LYS A 440 -24.33 -17.82 -47.38
CA LYS A 440 -23.34 -18.76 -47.92
C LYS A 440 -23.18 -18.61 -49.44
N GLU A 441 -24.27 -18.42 -50.20
CA GLU A 441 -24.22 -18.10 -51.63
C GLU A 441 -23.39 -16.82 -51.89
N LEU A 442 -23.56 -15.81 -51.04
CA LEU A 442 -22.82 -14.55 -51.06
C LEU A 442 -21.40 -14.63 -50.47
N LYS A 443 -20.94 -15.83 -50.10
CA LYS A 443 -19.60 -16.13 -49.55
C LYS A 443 -19.29 -15.45 -48.21
N PHE A 444 -20.31 -15.15 -47.41
CA PHE A 444 -20.13 -14.71 -46.02
C PHE A 444 -19.85 -15.88 -45.08
N LYS A 445 -19.10 -15.63 -44.02
CA LYS A 445 -18.94 -16.59 -42.92
C LYS A 445 -20.21 -16.54 -42.06
N VAL A 446 -20.77 -17.70 -41.75
CA VAL A 446 -21.95 -17.82 -40.90
C VAL A 446 -21.61 -18.69 -39.67
N LYS A 447 -22.02 -18.22 -38.49
CA LYS A 447 -21.84 -18.88 -37.19
C LYS A 447 -23.15 -18.81 -36.40
N THR A 448 -23.26 -19.60 -35.34
CA THR A 448 -24.38 -19.52 -34.40
C THR A 448 -24.19 -18.39 -33.39
N PRO A 449 -25.26 -17.73 -32.89
CA PRO A 449 -25.16 -16.64 -31.93
C PRO A 449 -24.42 -17.01 -30.64
N ASP A 450 -24.49 -18.29 -30.23
CA ASP A 450 -23.78 -18.79 -29.05
C ASP A 450 -22.25 -18.61 -29.14
N LYS A 451 -21.70 -18.51 -30.35
CA LYS A 451 -20.27 -18.26 -30.56
C LYS A 451 -19.84 -16.81 -30.30
N LEU A 452 -20.79 -15.87 -30.18
CA LEU A 452 -20.49 -14.49 -29.77
C LEU A 452 -20.22 -14.39 -28.27
N LEU A 453 -20.93 -15.20 -27.50
CA LEU A 453 -20.85 -15.24 -26.04
C LEU A 453 -19.76 -16.25 -25.61
N ASP A 454 -18.67 -15.78 -25.01
CA ASP A 454 -17.56 -16.66 -24.60
C ASP A 454 -17.98 -17.60 -23.46
N ILE A 455 -17.93 -18.92 -23.68
CA ILE A 455 -18.37 -19.97 -22.74
C ILE A 455 -17.66 -19.89 -21.39
N SER A 456 -16.45 -19.32 -21.33
CA SER A 456 -15.69 -19.16 -20.09
C SER A 456 -16.25 -18.05 -19.17
N LYS A 457 -17.11 -17.17 -19.71
CA LYS A 457 -17.70 -16.04 -18.99
C LYS A 457 -18.89 -16.46 -18.16
N LYS A 458 -18.90 -15.97 -16.91
CA LYS A 458 -19.89 -16.30 -15.87
C LYS A 458 -20.59 -15.07 -15.31
N VAL A 459 -19.99 -13.88 -15.47
CA VAL A 459 -20.58 -12.61 -15.02
C VAL A 459 -20.66 -11.63 -16.18
N LEU A 460 -21.81 -10.97 -16.32
CA LEU A 460 -21.99 -9.83 -17.23
C LEU A 460 -22.02 -8.53 -16.44
N VAL A 461 -21.23 -7.55 -16.87
CA VAL A 461 -21.17 -6.22 -16.25
C VAL A 461 -21.48 -5.15 -17.28
N GLY A 462 -22.37 -4.22 -16.94
CA GLY A 462 -22.67 -3.05 -17.77
C GLY A 462 -22.62 -1.75 -16.98
N PHE A 463 -22.23 -0.66 -17.66
CA PHE A 463 -22.25 0.69 -17.12
C PHE A 463 -23.34 1.49 -17.84
N ILE A 464 -24.26 2.09 -17.09
CA ILE A 464 -25.45 2.74 -17.64
C ILE A 464 -25.61 4.13 -17.05
N GLU A 465 -26.10 5.08 -17.85
CA GLU A 465 -26.43 6.43 -17.39
C GLU A 465 -27.94 6.57 -17.13
N LEU A 466 -28.31 7.61 -16.37
CA LEU A 466 -29.70 7.86 -16.01
C LEU A 466 -30.48 8.38 -17.22
N GLY A 467 -31.46 7.59 -17.69
CA GLY A 467 -32.31 7.96 -18.83
C GLY A 467 -31.80 7.48 -20.20
N GLU A 468 -30.67 6.77 -20.24
CA GLU A 468 -30.14 6.17 -21.46
C GLU A 468 -30.33 4.65 -21.45
N THR A 469 -30.72 4.08 -22.58
CA THR A 469 -30.59 2.63 -22.81
C THR A 469 -29.47 2.44 -23.82
N PRO A 470 -28.27 1.99 -23.38
CA PRO A 470 -27.12 1.84 -24.26
C PRO A 470 -27.42 0.93 -25.45
N LYS A 471 -26.89 1.24 -26.64
CA LYS A 471 -27.07 0.47 -27.88
C LYS A 471 -26.63 -0.99 -27.75
N LEU A 472 -25.45 -1.24 -27.20
CA LEU A 472 -24.94 -2.59 -26.95
C LEU A 472 -25.82 -3.31 -25.93
N LEU A 473 -26.31 -2.61 -24.89
CA LEU A 473 -27.25 -3.24 -23.95
C LEU A 473 -28.50 -3.75 -24.64
N HIS A 474 -29.05 -2.98 -25.59
CA HIS A 474 -30.20 -3.39 -26.38
C HIS A 474 -29.88 -4.61 -27.27
N ILE A 475 -28.66 -4.74 -27.79
CA ILE A 475 -28.26 -5.95 -28.53
C ILE A 475 -28.23 -7.19 -27.62
N TYR A 476 -27.68 -7.05 -26.41
CA TYR A 476 -27.71 -8.12 -25.40
C TYR A 476 -29.16 -8.51 -25.06
N GLU A 477 -30.04 -7.52 -24.91
CA GLU A 477 -31.47 -7.73 -24.69
C GLU A 477 -32.15 -8.44 -25.86
N THR A 478 -32.03 -7.93 -27.09
CA THR A 478 -32.83 -8.39 -28.24
C THR A 478 -32.37 -9.74 -28.76
N TYR A 479 -31.05 -9.96 -28.92
CA TYR A 479 -30.53 -11.17 -29.59
C TYR A 479 -30.06 -12.27 -28.64
N PHE A 480 -29.83 -11.92 -27.37
CA PHE A 480 -29.21 -12.83 -26.41
C PHE A 480 -30.01 -13.03 -25.13
N ARG A 481 -31.23 -12.49 -24.99
CA ARG A 481 -32.02 -12.53 -23.74
C ARG A 481 -32.01 -13.88 -23.02
N GLU A 482 -32.55 -14.91 -23.68
CA GLU A 482 -32.70 -16.25 -23.10
C GLU A 482 -31.33 -16.90 -22.84
N ARG A 483 -30.37 -16.63 -23.73
CA ARG A 483 -28.99 -17.10 -23.63
C ARG A 483 -28.28 -16.49 -22.42
N ILE A 484 -28.48 -15.19 -22.16
CA ILE A 484 -27.88 -14.47 -21.03
C ILE A 484 -28.40 -15.01 -19.71
N VAL A 485 -29.73 -15.15 -19.57
CA VAL A 485 -30.38 -15.63 -18.35
C VAL A 485 -29.89 -17.02 -17.96
N ASN A 486 -29.67 -17.88 -18.95
CA ASN A 486 -29.20 -19.25 -18.76
C ASN A 486 -27.68 -19.34 -18.56
N LYS A 487 -26.91 -18.53 -19.28
CA LYS A 487 -25.43 -18.59 -19.28
C LYS A 487 -24.81 -17.94 -18.04
N PHE A 488 -25.24 -16.73 -17.69
CA PHE A 488 -24.56 -15.96 -16.66
C PHE A 488 -25.07 -16.36 -15.26
N GLU A 489 -24.12 -16.60 -14.36
CA GLU A 489 -24.39 -16.85 -12.94
C GLU A 489 -24.81 -15.56 -12.24
N LYS A 490 -24.30 -14.41 -12.71
CA LYS A 490 -24.54 -13.09 -12.12
C LYS A 490 -24.53 -12.00 -13.19
N ILE A 491 -25.40 -11.00 -13.04
CA ILE A 491 -25.47 -9.83 -13.92
C ILE A 491 -25.44 -8.58 -13.04
N LEU A 492 -24.54 -7.65 -13.34
CA LEU A 492 -24.28 -6.46 -12.53
C LEU A 492 -24.33 -5.22 -13.41
N PHE A 493 -25.17 -4.25 -13.03
CA PHE A 493 -25.18 -2.93 -13.65
C PHE A 493 -24.68 -1.87 -12.67
N VAL A 494 -23.84 -0.97 -13.17
CA VAL A 494 -23.41 0.23 -12.45
C VAL A 494 -24.11 1.42 -13.07
N LEU A 495 -25.05 2.02 -12.33
CA LEU A 495 -25.73 3.25 -12.70
C LEU A 495 -24.85 4.44 -12.36
N LEU A 496 -24.32 5.08 -13.40
CA LEU A 496 -23.55 6.32 -13.31
C LEU A 496 -24.53 7.49 -13.28
N VAL A 497 -24.41 8.31 -12.23
CA VAL A 497 -25.28 9.49 -12.04
C VAL A 497 -24.43 10.74 -11.80
N ASP A 498 -24.92 11.90 -12.21
CA ASP A 498 -24.28 13.19 -11.95
C ASP A 498 -25.26 14.12 -11.23
N LEU A 499 -25.51 13.80 -9.96
CA LEU A 499 -26.54 14.46 -9.13
C LEU A 499 -25.92 15.10 -7.88
N ALA A 500 -26.55 16.16 -7.37
CA ALA A 500 -26.20 16.70 -6.06
C ALA A 500 -26.53 15.70 -4.94
N SER A 501 -25.85 15.76 -3.79
CA SER A 501 -26.08 14.83 -2.67
C SER A 501 -27.53 14.82 -2.18
N GLU A 502 -28.18 15.99 -2.17
CA GLU A 502 -29.58 16.15 -1.76
C GLU A 502 -30.55 15.46 -2.74
N GLU A 503 -30.28 15.55 -4.04
CA GLU A 503 -31.07 14.88 -5.09
C GLU A 503 -30.92 13.36 -5.04
N LEU A 504 -29.72 12.88 -4.72
CA LEU A 504 -29.44 11.45 -4.56
C LEU A 504 -30.18 10.82 -3.37
N GLN A 505 -30.46 11.60 -2.33
CA GLN A 505 -31.25 11.17 -1.18
C GLN A 505 -32.76 11.37 -1.38
N SER A 506 -33.18 11.96 -2.50
CA SER A 506 -34.58 12.27 -2.75
C SER A 506 -35.46 11.03 -2.97
N LEU A 507 -36.75 11.18 -2.69
CA LEU A 507 -37.75 10.16 -3.00
C LEU A 507 -37.89 9.95 -4.53
N ASP A 508 -37.67 10.99 -5.32
CA ASP A 508 -37.75 10.91 -6.78
C ASP A 508 -36.64 10.04 -7.37
N PHE A 509 -35.40 10.24 -6.92
CA PHE A 509 -34.29 9.39 -7.32
C PHE A 509 -34.49 7.93 -6.90
N ASN A 510 -34.98 7.70 -5.67
CA ASN A 510 -35.31 6.34 -5.23
C ASN A 510 -36.38 5.66 -6.10
N LYS A 511 -37.38 6.41 -6.59
CA LYS A 511 -38.37 5.89 -7.55
C LYS A 511 -37.73 5.53 -8.89
N LYS A 512 -36.90 6.42 -9.43
CA LYS A 512 -36.15 6.18 -10.68
C LYS A 512 -35.24 4.97 -10.58
N LEU A 513 -34.52 4.83 -9.46
CA LEU A 513 -33.64 3.70 -9.18
C LEU A 513 -34.43 2.38 -9.16
N LYS A 514 -35.54 2.32 -8.42
CA LYS A 514 -36.40 1.12 -8.35
C LYS A 514 -37.03 0.78 -9.68
N SER A 515 -37.48 1.79 -10.44
CA SER A 515 -38.00 1.59 -11.80
C SER A 515 -36.93 0.96 -12.67
N ARG A 516 -35.72 1.52 -12.66
CA ARG A 516 -34.61 1.03 -13.48
C ARG A 516 -34.16 -0.38 -13.09
N GLU A 517 -34.13 -0.69 -11.80
CA GLU A 517 -33.88 -2.04 -11.31
C GLU A 517 -34.96 -3.01 -11.80
N GLY A 518 -36.23 -2.60 -11.77
CA GLY A 518 -37.36 -3.36 -12.31
C GLY A 518 -37.23 -3.62 -13.80
N ASP A 519 -36.91 -2.60 -14.59
CA ASP A 519 -36.69 -2.72 -16.03
C ASP A 519 -35.58 -3.73 -16.31
N LEU A 520 -34.41 -3.58 -15.68
CA LEU A 520 -33.28 -4.48 -15.88
C LEU A 520 -33.59 -5.92 -15.45
N LYS A 521 -34.33 -6.12 -14.36
CA LYS A 521 -34.80 -7.44 -13.92
C LYS A 521 -35.80 -8.05 -14.90
N GLN A 522 -36.65 -7.24 -15.52
CA GLN A 522 -37.52 -7.71 -16.59
C GLN A 522 -36.70 -8.17 -17.80
N LEU A 523 -35.65 -7.44 -18.16
CA LEU A 523 -34.80 -7.78 -19.32
C LEU A 523 -33.94 -9.03 -19.08
N PHE A 524 -33.27 -9.10 -17.94
CA PHE A 524 -32.20 -10.08 -17.67
C PHE A 524 -32.49 -11.03 -16.50
N GLY A 525 -33.69 -10.97 -15.92
CA GLY A 525 -34.15 -11.82 -14.82
C GLY A 525 -33.73 -11.36 -13.43
N GLU A 526 -34.16 -12.10 -12.41
CA GLU A 526 -33.93 -11.78 -10.98
C GLU A 526 -32.45 -11.81 -10.53
N LYS A 527 -31.54 -12.29 -11.37
CA LYS A 527 -30.09 -12.36 -11.07
C LYS A 527 -29.39 -10.98 -11.14
N VAL A 528 -30.09 -9.95 -11.59
CA VAL A 528 -29.57 -8.59 -11.76
C VAL A 528 -29.31 -7.92 -10.41
N GLU A 529 -28.14 -7.30 -10.30
CA GLU A 529 -27.78 -6.41 -9.21
C GLU A 529 -27.45 -5.02 -9.77
N LEU A 530 -27.96 -3.97 -9.12
CA LEU A 530 -27.77 -2.58 -9.53
C LEU A 530 -27.00 -1.83 -8.44
N VAL A 531 -25.88 -1.22 -8.81
CA VAL A 531 -25.05 -0.39 -7.92
C VAL A 531 -25.00 1.03 -8.47
N VAL A 532 -25.03 2.02 -7.60
CA VAL A 532 -25.00 3.45 -8.00
C VAL A 532 -23.61 4.03 -7.78
N LYS A 533 -23.08 4.76 -8.76
CA LYS A 533 -21.89 5.62 -8.60
C LYS A 533 -22.21 7.04 -9.03
N ASN A 534 -22.05 7.97 -8.09
CA ASN A 534 -22.11 9.40 -8.40
C ASN A 534 -20.77 9.87 -8.99
N LYS A 535 -20.78 10.38 -10.22
CA LYS A 535 -19.65 11.00 -10.92
C LYS A 535 -19.07 12.19 -10.13
N ARG A 536 -19.88 12.92 -9.36
CA ARG A 536 -19.42 14.01 -8.48
C ARG A 536 -18.58 13.54 -7.29
N THR A 537 -18.68 12.27 -6.91
CA THR A 537 -17.92 11.72 -5.78
C THR A 537 -16.53 11.31 -6.26
N LYS A 538 -15.50 12.10 -5.91
CA LYS A 538 -14.10 11.82 -6.24
C LYS A 538 -13.54 10.55 -5.61
N ASN A 539 -14.18 10.03 -4.56
CA ASN A 539 -13.73 8.84 -3.86
C ASN A 539 -14.45 7.59 -4.40
N ASP A 540 -13.68 6.66 -4.96
CA ASP A 540 -14.20 5.40 -5.52
C ASP A 540 -14.23 4.23 -4.53
N THR A 541 -13.90 4.47 -3.26
CA THR A 541 -13.82 3.40 -2.25
C THR A 541 -15.14 2.63 -2.13
N GLU A 542 -16.28 3.32 -2.19
CA GLU A 542 -17.59 2.68 -2.05
C GLU A 542 -17.93 1.82 -3.26
N ILE A 543 -17.73 2.32 -4.49
CA ILE A 543 -17.99 1.53 -5.69
C ILE A 543 -17.06 0.32 -5.74
N LYS A 544 -15.76 0.47 -5.44
CA LYS A 544 -14.82 -0.65 -5.38
C LYS A 544 -15.20 -1.68 -4.32
N ARG A 545 -15.71 -1.26 -3.16
CA ARG A 545 -16.20 -2.17 -2.11
C ARG A 545 -17.42 -2.96 -2.59
N SER A 546 -18.39 -2.27 -3.20
CA SER A 546 -19.60 -2.91 -3.74
C SER A 546 -19.26 -3.90 -4.84
N LEU A 547 -18.45 -3.49 -5.82
CA LEU A 547 -17.95 -4.36 -6.88
C LEU A 547 -17.20 -5.57 -6.32
N ARG A 548 -16.31 -5.38 -5.33
CA ARG A 548 -15.60 -6.49 -4.66
C ARG A 548 -16.55 -7.46 -3.98
N ASN A 549 -17.60 -6.98 -3.32
CA ASN A 549 -18.59 -7.87 -2.68
C ASN A 549 -19.28 -8.80 -3.69
N VAL A 550 -19.61 -8.27 -4.86
CA VAL A 550 -20.28 -9.00 -5.94
C VAL A 550 -19.30 -9.91 -6.70
N LEU A 551 -18.11 -9.39 -7.01
CA LEU A 551 -17.18 -10.01 -7.98
C LEU A 551 -16.07 -10.87 -7.34
N LYS A 552 -15.87 -10.84 -6.01
CA LYS A 552 -14.77 -11.54 -5.31
C LYS A 552 -14.63 -13.04 -5.60
N LYS A 553 -15.67 -13.70 -6.10
CA LYS A 553 -15.68 -15.14 -6.40
C LYS A 553 -15.28 -15.47 -7.85
N TYR A 554 -15.16 -14.46 -8.70
CA TYR A 554 -14.94 -14.61 -10.13
C TYR A 554 -13.56 -14.09 -10.52
N ASN A 555 -12.87 -14.78 -11.43
CA ASN A 555 -11.65 -14.25 -12.04
C ASN A 555 -12.00 -13.24 -13.14
N PRO A 556 -11.14 -12.25 -13.48
CA PRO A 556 -11.45 -11.26 -14.52
C PRO A 556 -11.70 -11.88 -15.88
N LYS A 557 -11.00 -12.98 -16.20
CA LYS A 557 -11.26 -13.77 -17.40
C LYS A 557 -12.68 -14.32 -17.49
N GLN A 558 -13.39 -14.48 -16.37
CA GLN A 558 -14.78 -14.93 -16.30
C GLN A 558 -15.79 -13.78 -16.32
N ILE A 559 -15.32 -12.54 -16.40
CA ILE A 559 -16.16 -11.34 -16.48
C ILE A 559 -16.22 -10.87 -17.93
N GLU A 560 -17.44 -10.67 -18.41
CA GLU A 560 -17.77 -10.07 -19.70
C GLU A 560 -18.32 -8.66 -19.43
N VAL A 561 -17.85 -7.67 -20.19
CA VAL A 561 -18.22 -6.27 -20.00
C VAL A 561 -18.90 -5.74 -21.26
N ILE A 562 -19.98 -5.00 -21.10
CA ILE A 562 -20.60 -4.25 -22.19
C ILE A 562 -19.74 -3.01 -22.43
N ASP A 563 -19.18 -2.88 -23.65
CA ASP A 563 -18.16 -1.87 -24.00
C ASP A 563 -18.68 -0.42 -24.10
N GLU A 564 -19.96 -0.21 -23.79
CA GLU A 564 -20.61 1.09 -23.81
C GLU A 564 -20.55 1.72 -22.43
N ASN A 565 -20.15 2.99 -22.36
CA ASN A 565 -19.82 3.69 -21.11
C ASN A 565 -18.75 2.97 -20.26
N PHE A 566 -17.86 2.22 -20.92
CA PHE A 566 -16.74 1.52 -20.30
C PHE A 566 -15.40 2.09 -20.76
N ASP A 567 -14.72 2.81 -19.86
CA ASP A 567 -13.40 3.37 -20.06
C ASP A 567 -12.35 2.80 -19.08
N ASN A 568 -11.15 3.39 -19.08
CA ASN A 568 -10.07 2.97 -18.20
C ASN A 568 -10.39 3.17 -16.72
N GLU A 569 -11.16 4.20 -16.34
CA GLU A 569 -11.58 4.44 -14.95
C GLU A 569 -12.49 3.30 -14.47
N GLN A 570 -13.50 2.93 -15.26
CA GLN A 570 -14.37 1.80 -14.91
C GLN A 570 -13.61 0.46 -14.91
N ALA A 571 -12.69 0.26 -15.87
CA ALA A 571 -11.82 -0.90 -15.89
C ALA A 571 -10.97 -0.98 -14.61
N CYS A 572 -10.43 0.14 -14.13
CA CYS A 572 -9.72 0.22 -12.86
C CYS A 572 -10.58 -0.22 -11.68
N TRP A 573 -11.85 0.20 -11.64
CA TRP A 573 -12.75 -0.21 -10.56
C TRP A 573 -12.95 -1.73 -10.52
N LEU A 574 -13.07 -2.38 -11.68
CA LEU A 574 -13.21 -3.84 -11.78
C LEU A 574 -11.91 -4.57 -11.41
N ILE A 575 -10.77 -4.08 -11.88
CA ILE A 575 -9.45 -4.67 -11.57
C ILE A 575 -9.14 -4.54 -10.08
N ASP A 576 -9.31 -3.35 -9.48
CA ASP A 576 -9.08 -3.14 -8.04
C ASP A 576 -10.01 -3.99 -7.15
N SER A 577 -11.15 -4.39 -7.71
CA SER A 577 -12.11 -5.27 -7.05
C SER A 577 -11.73 -6.76 -7.15
N ASN A 578 -10.66 -7.10 -7.90
CA ASN A 578 -10.26 -8.46 -8.20
C ASN A 578 -8.75 -8.72 -7.92
N PRO A 579 -8.39 -9.74 -7.11
CA PRO A 579 -6.99 -9.98 -6.74
C PRO A 579 -6.10 -10.55 -7.87
N ALA A 580 -6.65 -10.86 -9.05
CA ALA A 580 -5.88 -11.49 -10.14
C ALA A 580 -5.05 -10.50 -10.97
N TYR A 581 -5.41 -9.22 -10.99
CA TYR A 581 -4.75 -8.18 -11.78
C TYR A 581 -4.47 -6.96 -10.93
N PHE A 582 -3.38 -6.25 -11.25
CA PHE A 582 -3.03 -4.98 -10.64
C PHE A 582 -2.62 -3.98 -11.70
N ILE A 583 -2.99 -2.71 -11.48
CA ILE A 583 -2.64 -1.63 -12.39
C ILE A 583 -1.35 -0.97 -11.90
N GLU A 584 -0.40 -0.81 -12.83
CA GLU A 584 0.80 -0.03 -12.60
C GLU A 584 0.43 1.46 -12.48
N ASP A 585 0.39 1.95 -11.25
CA ASP A 585 0.19 3.37 -10.97
C ASP A 585 1.55 4.09 -11.12
N LYS A 586 1.76 4.77 -12.25
CA LYS A 586 2.96 5.60 -12.52
C LYS A 586 3.17 6.69 -11.45
N ASN A 587 2.11 7.09 -10.73
CA ASN A 587 2.13 8.18 -9.76
C ASN A 587 2.30 7.70 -8.31
N LYS A 588 2.16 6.40 -8.03
CA LYS A 588 2.53 5.83 -6.74
C LYS A 588 3.93 5.26 -6.84
N LYS A 589 4.87 5.95 -6.21
CA LYS A 589 6.12 5.35 -5.75
C LYS A 589 5.74 4.19 -4.82
N TYR A 590 5.74 2.98 -5.36
CA TYR A 590 5.43 1.75 -4.64
C TYR A 590 6.54 1.38 -3.67
N TYR A 591 6.78 2.24 -2.68
CA TYR A 591 7.59 1.91 -1.51
C TYR A 591 7.21 2.88 -0.39
N SER A 592 6.04 2.63 0.19
CA SER A 592 5.77 3.01 1.57
C SER A 592 5.05 1.83 2.19
N PHE A 593 5.72 1.18 3.14
CA PHE A 593 4.97 0.39 4.10
C PHE A 593 4.20 1.40 4.94
N PHE A 594 2.89 1.19 5.03
CA PHE A 594 1.91 2.10 5.61
C PHE A 594 1.63 3.38 4.78
N ASN A 595 0.64 3.27 3.88
CA ASN A 595 -0.05 4.45 3.37
C ASN A 595 -1.35 4.64 4.19
N ASN A 596 -1.51 5.83 4.78
CA ASN A 596 -2.65 6.26 5.60
C ASN A 596 -3.94 6.47 4.79
N HIS A 597 -4.25 5.58 3.86
CA HIS A 597 -5.52 5.56 3.13
C HIS A 597 -6.15 4.17 3.18
N THR A 598 -6.38 3.72 4.41
CA THR A 598 -7.58 2.94 4.73
C THR A 598 -8.33 3.74 5.79
N LYS A 599 -9.34 4.48 5.33
CA LYS A 599 -10.62 4.39 6.02
C LYS A 599 -11.39 3.26 5.36
#